data_AF-A0AAN1S144-F1
#
_entry.id   AF-A0AAN1S144-F1
#
_cell.length_a   1.000
_cell.length_b   1.000
_cell.length_c   1.000
_cell.angle_alpha   90.00
_cell.angle_beta   90.00
_cell.angle_gamma   90.00
#
_symmetry.space_group_name_H-M   'P 1'
#
loop_
_entity.id
_entity.type
_entity.pdbx_description
1 polymer ?
#
loop_
_entity_poly.entity_id
_entity_poly.type
_entity_poly.pdbx_seq_one_letter_code
_entity_poly.pdbx_strand_id
1 'polypeptide(L)'
;MNISTQRVMRSAGDVLPAVTFWRRIMMRACAAALGLAVSTVAQASLVIEGTRVVYKAGAPEVVVKMTNDGNTASLMQAWIDDGRAEATPDEMNVPFFLTPPLARVEPGKGQALRIFHTEGGKALPQDRESLFWLNVLDVPPKAEGAEDAGAILQISVRSRLKLFYRPKGLAGSAETAPASLEFKVGANGKLAVANPTPYYVNLRELAFGPEKQPTRSYPALMIAPFGSETLDLGGSTPRQIRYAAISDLGSIHFFEREVGRH
;
A
#
# COMPACT_ATOMS: atom_id res chain seq x y z
N MET A 1 90.60 -22.28 26.09
CA MET A 1 90.55 -22.74 27.49
C MET A 1 89.44 -21.99 28.20
N ASN A 2 88.70 -22.69 29.05
CA ASN A 2 87.54 -22.32 29.87
C ASN A 2 86.11 -22.51 29.30
N ILE A 3 85.41 -23.31 30.11
CA ILE A 3 84.07 -23.90 30.08
C ILE A 3 83.12 -22.95 30.82
N SER A 4 81.84 -22.90 30.47
CA SER A 4 80.79 -22.65 31.46
C SER A 4 79.39 -22.94 30.92
N THR A 5 78.79 -23.95 31.52
CA THR A 5 77.40 -24.44 31.41
C THR A 5 76.47 -23.58 32.26
N GLN A 6 75.23 -23.31 31.81
CA GLN A 6 74.00 -23.10 32.60
C GLN A 6 72.91 -22.59 31.63
N ARG A 7 71.61 -22.74 31.84
CA ARG A 7 70.71 -23.60 32.61
C ARG A 7 69.32 -23.20 32.09
N VAL A 8 68.44 -24.17 31.89
CA VAL A 8 67.05 -23.99 31.44
C VAL A 8 66.27 -23.07 32.41
N MET A 9 65.54 -22.10 31.87
CA MET A 9 64.36 -21.50 32.51
C MET A 9 63.20 -21.47 31.51
N ARG A 10 62.23 -22.35 31.72
CA ARG A 10 60.85 -22.19 31.21
C ARG A 10 60.16 -21.17 32.11
N SER A 11 59.53 -20.15 31.52
CA SER A 11 58.57 -19.29 32.24
C SER A 11 57.43 -18.86 31.32
N ALA A 12 56.23 -19.29 31.74
CA ALA A 12 54.90 -18.70 31.61
C ALA A 12 54.52 -17.88 30.36
N GLY A 13 53.51 -18.36 29.62
CA GLY A 13 52.83 -17.51 28.64
C GLY A 13 51.68 -18.14 27.86
N ASP A 14 50.71 -18.83 28.48
CA ASP A 14 49.53 -19.34 27.76
C ASP A 14 48.23 -19.19 28.58
N VAL A 15 47.74 -17.96 28.75
CA VAL A 15 46.36 -17.71 29.21
C VAL A 15 45.75 -16.50 28.46
N LEU A 16 45.78 -16.47 27.12
CA LEU A 16 45.24 -15.34 26.35
C LEU A 16 44.38 -15.63 25.09
N PRO A 17 43.90 -16.86 24.76
CA PRO A 17 43.03 -17.04 23.59
C PRO A 17 41.52 -16.83 23.87
N ALA A 18 41.04 -17.14 25.08
CA ALA A 18 39.60 -17.08 25.38
C ALA A 18 39.08 -15.64 25.53
N VAL A 19 39.83 -14.78 26.22
CA VAL A 19 39.41 -13.38 26.47
C VAL A 19 39.38 -12.56 25.17
N THR A 20 40.30 -12.84 24.25
CA THR A 20 40.35 -12.21 22.93
C THR A 20 39.24 -12.71 22.01
N PHE A 21 38.86 -13.98 22.12
CA PHE A 21 37.71 -14.57 21.42
C PHE A 21 36.37 -13.95 21.86
N TRP A 22 36.11 -13.87 23.16
CA TRP A 22 34.88 -13.26 23.70
C TRP A 22 34.81 -11.75 23.42
N ARG A 23 35.93 -11.03 23.48
CA ARG A 23 35.99 -9.61 23.06
C ARG A 23 35.61 -9.43 21.59
N ARG A 24 36.06 -10.30 20.69
CA ARG A 24 35.73 -10.23 19.25
C ARG A 24 34.26 -10.52 18.97
N ILE A 25 33.66 -11.48 19.68
CA ILE A 25 32.22 -11.78 19.57
C ILE A 25 31.40 -10.60 20.10
N MET A 26 31.75 -10.05 21.26
CA MET A 26 31.02 -8.93 21.85
C MET A 26 31.12 -7.65 21.00
N MET A 27 32.29 -7.39 20.40
CA MET A 27 32.51 -6.24 19.52
C MET A 27 31.73 -6.36 18.20
N ARG A 28 31.60 -7.57 17.64
CA ARG A 28 30.76 -7.85 16.46
C ARG A 28 29.27 -7.75 16.77
N ALA A 29 28.84 -8.22 17.94
CA ALA A 29 27.46 -8.09 18.40
C ALA A 29 27.06 -6.62 18.61
N CYS A 30 27.95 -5.81 19.20
CA CYS A 30 27.72 -4.36 19.33
C CYS A 30 27.68 -3.65 17.97
N ALA A 31 28.55 -4.02 17.02
CA ALA A 31 28.53 -3.45 15.67
C ALA A 31 27.24 -3.82 14.90
N ALA A 32 26.74 -5.05 15.06
CA ALA A 32 25.47 -5.48 14.47
C ALA A 32 24.26 -4.80 15.12
N ALA A 33 24.26 -4.63 16.45
CA ALA A 33 23.23 -3.89 17.17
C ALA A 33 23.21 -2.40 16.81
N LEU A 34 24.38 -1.79 16.59
CA LEU A 34 24.50 -0.42 16.13
C LEU A 34 24.01 -0.26 14.68
N GLY A 35 24.27 -1.25 13.81
CA GLY A 35 23.77 -1.26 12.43
C GLY A 35 22.24 -1.38 12.31
N LEU A 36 21.60 -2.14 13.21
CA LEU A 36 20.13 -2.25 13.28
C LEU A 36 19.46 -0.97 13.80
N ALA A 37 20.17 -0.17 14.60
CA ALA A 37 19.66 1.08 15.16
C ALA A 37 19.63 2.25 14.16
N VAL A 38 20.34 2.15 13.01
CA VAL A 38 20.35 3.19 11.95
C VAL A 38 19.35 2.89 10.84
N SER A 39 18.26 2.19 11.17
CA SER A 39 17.13 2.05 10.25
C SER A 39 16.42 3.41 10.16
N THR A 40 16.81 4.25 9.21
CA THR A 40 16.09 5.49 8.93
C THR A 40 14.70 5.11 8.42
N VAL A 41 13.68 5.44 9.21
CA VAL A 41 12.30 5.33 8.75
C VAL A 41 12.16 6.36 7.63
N ALA A 42 11.84 5.91 6.42
CA ALA A 42 11.45 6.81 5.35
C ALA A 42 10.14 7.49 5.79
N GLN A 43 10.24 8.69 6.34
CA GLN A 43 9.10 9.51 6.72
C GLN A 43 8.61 10.22 5.46
N ALA A 44 7.44 9.81 4.96
CA ALA A 44 6.71 10.63 4.01
C ALA A 44 6.37 11.95 4.72
N SER A 45 6.56 13.08 4.05
CA SER A 45 6.21 14.36 4.69
C SER A 45 4.70 14.44 4.83
N LEU A 46 3.94 14.14 3.78
CA LEU A 46 2.48 14.18 3.82
C LEU A 46 1.83 12.80 4.09
N VAL A 47 1.06 12.71 5.17
CA VAL A 47 0.27 11.53 5.56
C VAL A 47 -1.22 11.81 5.34
N ILE A 48 -1.89 10.98 4.54
CA ILE A 48 -3.32 11.11 4.23
C ILE A 48 -4.14 10.24 5.19
N GLU A 49 -5.21 10.80 5.76
CA GLU A 49 -6.16 10.04 6.57
C GLU A 49 -7.00 9.13 5.66
N GLY A 50 -6.80 7.82 5.79
CA GLY A 50 -7.48 6.79 5.03
C GLY A 50 -6.74 6.36 3.76
N THR A 51 -7.23 5.30 3.13
CA THR A 51 -6.58 4.66 1.96
C THR A 51 -7.43 4.71 0.69
N ARG A 52 -8.62 5.30 0.80
CA ARG A 52 -9.63 5.44 -0.25
C ARG A 52 -10.67 6.47 0.17
N VAL A 53 -11.43 6.93 -0.82
CA VAL A 53 -12.49 7.91 -0.66
C VAL A 53 -13.79 7.31 -1.20
N VAL A 54 -14.88 7.44 -0.44
CA VAL A 54 -16.22 7.03 -0.88
C VAL A 54 -17.10 8.28 -0.94
N TYR A 55 -17.46 8.68 -2.15
CA TYR A 55 -18.39 9.77 -2.41
C TYR A 55 -19.81 9.20 -2.56
N LYS A 56 -20.62 9.35 -1.50
CA LYS A 56 -22.04 8.97 -1.54
C LYS A 56 -22.82 10.00 -2.35
N ALA A 57 -23.58 9.55 -3.34
CA ALA A 57 -24.41 10.42 -4.16
C ALA A 57 -25.36 11.27 -3.29
N GLY A 58 -25.44 12.57 -3.59
CA GLY A 58 -26.20 13.56 -2.83
C GLY A 58 -25.55 14.06 -1.54
N ALA A 59 -24.33 13.60 -1.20
CA ALA A 59 -23.49 14.34 -0.25
C ALA A 59 -23.05 15.66 -0.91
N PRO A 60 -22.97 16.78 -0.16
CA PRO A 60 -22.51 18.04 -0.73
C PRO A 60 -21.01 18.00 -1.06
N GLU A 61 -20.22 17.41 -0.17
CA GLU A 61 -18.78 17.24 -0.32
C GLU A 61 -18.29 16.00 0.42
N VAL A 62 -17.09 15.54 0.08
CA VAL A 62 -16.30 14.63 0.92
C VAL A 62 -14.99 15.32 1.27
N VAL A 63 -14.59 15.24 2.53
CA VAL A 63 -13.35 15.84 3.04
C VAL A 63 -12.31 14.75 3.26
N VAL A 64 -11.15 14.90 2.62
CA VAL A 64 -9.96 14.09 2.85
C VAL A 64 -8.97 14.93 3.64
N LYS A 65 -8.62 14.45 4.83
CA LYS A 65 -7.66 15.12 5.71
C LYS A 65 -6.28 14.55 5.50
N MET A 66 -5.27 15.36 5.74
CA MET A 66 -3.87 14.97 5.69
C MET A 66 -3.05 15.83 6.65
N THR A 67 -1.90 15.34 7.07
CA THR A 67 -0.98 16.06 7.94
C THR A 67 0.42 16.02 7.34
N ASN A 68 1.16 17.12 7.45
CA ASN A 68 2.59 17.10 7.19
C ASN A 68 3.34 16.66 8.46
N ASP A 69 3.69 15.38 8.56
CA ASP A 69 4.49 14.80 9.64
C ASP A 69 6.00 14.98 9.40
N GLY A 70 6.38 15.58 8.27
CA GLY A 70 7.76 15.94 7.96
C GLY A 70 8.27 17.16 8.72
N ASN A 71 9.58 17.35 8.68
CA ASN A 71 10.26 18.47 9.35
C ASN A 71 10.36 19.74 8.48
N THR A 72 9.87 19.70 7.24
CA THR A 72 9.93 20.79 6.27
C THR A 72 8.57 21.02 5.62
N ALA A 73 8.29 22.25 5.17
CA ALA A 73 7.06 22.54 4.46
C ALA A 73 6.97 21.74 3.15
N SER A 74 5.79 21.25 2.80
CA SER A 74 5.53 20.55 1.54
C SER A 74 4.59 21.36 0.65
N LEU A 75 4.80 21.29 -0.66
CA LEU A 75 3.83 21.75 -1.65
C LEU A 75 2.99 20.55 -2.10
N MET A 76 1.72 20.52 -1.68
CA MET A 76 0.73 19.51 -2.07
C MET A 76 0.03 19.94 -3.36
N GLN A 77 0.03 19.06 -4.36
CA GLN A 77 -0.84 19.14 -5.54
C GLN A 77 -1.86 17.99 -5.52
N ALA A 78 -3.12 18.27 -5.87
CA ALA A 78 -4.17 17.27 -5.91
C ALA A 78 -5.01 17.35 -7.20
N TRP A 79 -5.40 16.19 -7.74
CA TRP A 79 -6.30 16.07 -8.89
C TRP A 79 -7.00 14.70 -8.91
N ILE A 80 -8.07 14.57 -9.70
CA ILE A 80 -8.82 13.32 -9.85
C ILE A 80 -8.66 12.79 -11.28
N ASP A 81 -8.38 11.50 -11.43
CA ASP A 81 -8.27 10.81 -12.72
C ASP A 81 -9.32 9.69 -12.88
N ASP A 82 -9.50 9.24 -14.13
CA ASP A 82 -10.48 8.22 -14.54
C ASP A 82 -9.90 6.79 -14.63
N GLY A 83 -8.70 6.57 -14.08
CA GLY A 83 -7.94 5.33 -14.21
C GLY A 83 -6.68 5.47 -15.06
N ARG A 84 -6.63 6.46 -15.98
CA ARG A 84 -5.45 6.75 -16.79
C ARG A 84 -4.39 7.51 -15.99
N ALA A 85 -3.48 6.77 -15.35
CA ALA A 85 -2.51 7.35 -14.41
C ALA A 85 -1.55 8.38 -15.03
N GLU A 86 -1.20 8.19 -16.30
CA GLU A 86 -0.21 8.98 -17.04
C GLU A 86 -0.82 10.15 -17.85
N ALA A 87 -2.14 10.19 -17.99
CA ALA A 87 -2.79 11.29 -18.68
C ALA A 87 -2.76 12.54 -17.81
N THR A 88 -2.56 13.69 -18.44
CA THR A 88 -2.43 14.97 -17.75
C THR A 88 -3.80 15.46 -17.25
N PRO A 89 -3.86 16.32 -16.20
CA PRO A 89 -5.13 16.80 -15.67
C PRO A 89 -6.05 17.50 -16.69
N ASP A 90 -5.49 18.11 -17.73
CA ASP A 90 -6.21 18.76 -18.83
C ASP A 90 -6.89 17.77 -19.80
N GLU A 91 -6.45 16.51 -19.83
CA GLU A 91 -7.08 15.42 -20.60
C GLU A 91 -8.18 14.69 -19.79
N MET A 92 -8.38 15.06 -18.53
CA MET A 92 -9.31 14.40 -17.62
C MET A 92 -10.71 14.99 -17.73
N ASN A 93 -11.66 14.14 -18.13
CA ASN A 93 -13.08 14.46 -18.06
C ASN A 93 -13.74 13.61 -16.97
N VAL A 94 -13.62 14.07 -15.72
CA VAL A 94 -14.21 13.45 -14.53
C VAL A 94 -15.29 14.36 -13.95
N PRO A 95 -16.41 13.82 -13.45
CA PRO A 95 -17.50 14.63 -12.89
C PRO A 95 -17.22 15.06 -11.43
N PHE A 96 -15.98 15.50 -11.18
CA PHE A 96 -15.54 15.93 -9.86
C PHE A 96 -14.65 17.17 -9.96
N PHE A 97 -14.73 18.03 -8.96
CA PHE A 97 -13.70 19.02 -8.68
C PHE A 97 -13.27 18.93 -7.22
N LEU A 98 -12.09 19.46 -6.93
CA LEU A 98 -11.55 19.49 -5.58
C LEU A 98 -10.94 20.85 -5.24
N THR A 99 -10.81 21.13 -3.94
CA THR A 99 -10.19 22.36 -3.45
C THR A 99 -9.51 22.16 -2.09
N PRO A 100 -8.33 22.76 -1.86
CA PRO A 100 -7.51 23.45 -2.87
C PRO A 100 -6.80 22.43 -3.78
N PRO A 101 -6.63 22.70 -5.09
CA PRO A 101 -5.84 21.85 -5.98
C PRO A 101 -4.33 21.97 -5.71
N LEU A 102 -3.90 23.06 -5.06
CA LEU A 102 -2.52 23.33 -4.69
C LEU A 102 -2.48 24.03 -3.33
N ALA A 103 -1.66 23.52 -2.40
CA ALA A 103 -1.50 24.11 -1.08
C ALA A 103 -0.08 23.90 -0.55
N ARG A 104 0.42 24.88 0.20
CA ARG A 104 1.63 24.72 1.01
C ARG A 104 1.21 24.27 2.41
N VAL A 105 1.79 23.15 2.87
CA VAL A 105 1.50 22.56 4.17
C VAL A 105 2.75 22.64 5.04
N GLU A 106 2.69 23.45 6.10
CA GLU A 106 3.81 23.63 7.03
C GLU A 106 4.04 22.38 7.91
N PRO A 107 5.25 22.19 8.46
CA PRO A 107 5.56 21.07 9.38
C PRO A 107 4.57 20.96 10.54
N GLY A 108 4.11 19.74 10.81
CA GLY A 108 3.15 19.44 11.88
C GLY A 108 1.75 20.04 11.66
N LYS A 109 1.45 20.58 10.47
CA LYS A 109 0.13 21.15 10.16
C LYS A 109 -0.71 20.19 9.34
N GLY A 110 -2.02 20.22 9.61
CA GLY A 110 -3.03 19.53 8.82
C GLY A 110 -3.48 20.35 7.62
N GLN A 111 -3.91 19.65 6.57
CA GLN A 111 -4.59 20.19 5.40
C GLN A 111 -5.87 19.38 5.16
N ALA A 112 -6.92 20.05 4.69
CA ALA A 112 -8.17 19.41 4.28
C ALA A 112 -8.39 19.64 2.78
N LEU A 113 -8.57 18.55 2.04
CA LEU A 113 -8.97 18.56 0.64
C LEU A 113 -10.46 18.25 0.57
N ARG A 114 -11.23 19.10 -0.10
CA ARG A 114 -12.68 18.92 -0.30
C ARG A 114 -12.93 18.49 -1.72
N ILE A 115 -13.75 17.45 -1.90
CA ILE A 115 -14.13 16.89 -3.20
C ILE A 115 -15.62 17.10 -3.38
N PHE A 116 -16.03 17.52 -4.57
CA PHE A 116 -17.41 17.80 -4.96
C PHE A 116 -17.73 17.08 -6.27
N HIS A 117 -18.95 16.53 -6.38
CA HIS A 117 -19.47 15.97 -7.61
C HIS A 117 -20.13 17.06 -8.47
N THR A 118 -19.92 17.03 -9.79
CA THR A 118 -20.53 17.98 -10.72
C THR A 118 -21.76 17.37 -11.41
N GLU A 119 -22.95 17.89 -11.10
CA GLU A 119 -24.21 17.39 -11.70
C GLU A 119 -24.32 17.64 -13.21
N GLY A 120 -23.50 18.55 -13.78
CA GLY A 120 -23.41 18.80 -15.22
C GLY A 120 -22.28 18.02 -15.94
N GLY A 121 -21.58 17.13 -15.24
CA GLY A 121 -20.52 16.30 -15.82
C GLY A 121 -21.06 15.09 -16.59
N LYS A 122 -20.15 14.18 -16.97
CA LYS A 122 -20.50 12.88 -17.55
C LYS A 122 -21.46 12.14 -16.62
N ALA A 123 -22.64 11.77 -17.13
CA ALA A 123 -23.61 11.00 -16.37
C ALA A 123 -23.00 9.67 -15.90
N LEU A 124 -23.13 9.39 -14.60
CA LEU A 124 -22.65 8.16 -13.98
C LEU A 124 -23.76 7.11 -13.89
N PRO A 125 -23.44 5.81 -14.00
CA PRO A 125 -24.36 4.72 -13.69
C PRO A 125 -24.99 4.91 -12.30
N GLN A 126 -26.31 4.70 -12.21
CA GLN A 126 -27.05 4.77 -10.95
C GLN A 126 -27.31 3.40 -10.32
N ASP A 127 -27.04 2.33 -11.06
CA ASP A 127 -27.23 0.93 -10.66
C ASP A 127 -25.97 0.30 -10.05
N ARG A 128 -24.82 0.98 -10.08
CA ARG A 128 -23.53 0.50 -9.59
C ARG A 128 -22.57 1.62 -9.21
N GLU A 129 -21.53 1.27 -8.46
CA GLU A 129 -20.42 2.17 -8.21
C GLU A 129 -19.64 2.53 -9.48
N SER A 130 -19.08 3.74 -9.49
CA SER A 130 -18.07 4.16 -10.47
C SER A 130 -16.74 4.40 -9.77
N LEU A 131 -15.64 4.03 -10.41
CA LEU A 131 -14.28 4.19 -9.88
C LEU A 131 -13.53 5.33 -10.56
N PHE A 132 -12.91 6.15 -9.72
CA PHE A 132 -11.97 7.21 -10.05
C PHE A 132 -10.76 7.09 -9.13
N TRP A 133 -9.77 7.97 -9.29
CA TRP A 133 -8.61 8.01 -8.43
C TRP A 133 -8.28 9.43 -7.99
N LEU A 134 -8.13 9.62 -6.68
CA LEU A 134 -7.56 10.83 -6.11
C LEU A 134 -6.03 10.70 -6.13
N ASN A 135 -5.37 11.70 -6.70
CA ASN A 135 -3.93 11.85 -6.67
C ASN A 135 -3.55 12.97 -5.72
N VAL A 136 -2.56 12.73 -4.88
CA VAL A 136 -1.94 13.72 -4.00
C VAL A 136 -0.44 13.62 -4.18
N LEU A 137 0.15 14.64 -4.79
CA LEU A 137 1.58 14.78 -5.01
C LEU A 137 2.18 15.66 -3.91
N ASP A 138 3.09 15.07 -3.14
CA ASP A 138 3.92 15.72 -2.12
C ASP A 138 5.24 16.15 -2.78
N VAL A 139 5.44 17.47 -2.91
CA VAL A 139 6.67 18.05 -3.45
C VAL A 139 7.44 18.73 -2.30
N PRO A 140 8.58 18.17 -1.86
CA PRO A 140 9.42 18.77 -0.83
C PRO A 140 10.11 20.05 -1.35
N PRO A 141 10.60 20.91 -0.45
CA PRO A 141 11.38 22.06 -0.84
C PRO A 141 12.71 21.58 -1.44
N LYS A 142 13.32 22.43 -2.28
CA LYS A 142 14.69 22.16 -2.74
C LYS A 142 15.63 22.13 -1.54
N ALA A 143 16.58 21.20 -1.54
CA ALA A 143 17.59 21.13 -0.48
C ALA A 143 18.41 22.44 -0.43
N GLU A 144 18.67 22.95 0.77
CA GLU A 144 19.57 24.10 0.96
C GLU A 144 21.01 23.69 0.61
N GLY A 145 21.77 24.59 -0.03
CA GLY A 145 23.13 24.30 -0.50
C GLY A 145 23.18 23.43 -1.75
N ALA A 146 22.04 23.24 -2.44
CA ALA A 146 21.95 22.36 -3.59
C ALA A 146 22.76 22.80 -4.81
N GLU A 147 23.12 24.08 -4.86
CA GLU A 147 23.88 24.65 -5.96
C GLU A 147 25.38 24.33 -5.84
N ASP A 148 25.88 24.07 -4.61
CA ASP A 148 27.31 23.86 -4.31
C ASP A 148 27.70 22.38 -4.10
N ALA A 149 26.72 21.48 -3.91
CA ALA A 149 26.95 20.10 -3.49
C ALA A 149 26.98 19.04 -4.63
N GLY A 150 26.94 19.46 -5.90
CA GLY A 150 26.91 18.54 -7.05
C GLY A 150 25.50 18.00 -7.35
N ALA A 151 25.38 16.74 -7.76
CA ALA A 151 24.10 16.15 -8.18
C ALA A 151 23.22 15.79 -6.97
N ILE A 152 22.12 16.52 -6.79
CA ILE A 152 21.12 16.22 -5.74
C ILE A 152 19.93 15.47 -6.33
N LEU A 153 19.58 14.37 -5.68
CA LEU A 153 18.37 13.61 -5.95
C LEU A 153 17.21 14.19 -5.14
N GLN A 154 16.26 14.84 -5.81
CA GLN A 154 15.01 15.28 -5.21
C GLN A 154 13.89 14.28 -5.57
N ILE A 155 13.23 13.75 -4.55
CA ILE A 155 12.15 12.77 -4.71
C ILE A 155 10.83 13.44 -4.33
N SER A 156 9.84 13.38 -5.23
CA SER A 156 8.45 13.74 -4.94
C SER A 156 7.60 12.47 -4.93
N VAL A 157 6.62 12.40 -4.02
CA VAL A 157 5.82 11.18 -3.83
C VAL A 157 4.38 11.44 -4.24
N ARG A 158 3.87 10.65 -5.19
CA ARG A 158 2.45 10.66 -5.59
C ARG A 158 1.70 9.52 -4.91
N SER A 159 0.83 9.86 -3.98
CA SER A 159 -0.16 8.94 -3.42
C SER A 159 -1.38 8.88 -4.32
N ARG A 160 -1.80 7.67 -4.70
CA ARG A 160 -2.97 7.43 -5.56
C ARG A 160 -4.00 6.57 -4.84
N LEU A 161 -5.12 7.19 -4.47
CA LEU A 161 -6.19 6.60 -3.66
C LEU A 161 -7.41 6.34 -4.55
N LYS A 162 -8.10 5.21 -4.33
CA LYS A 162 -9.36 4.94 -5.02
C LYS A 162 -10.44 5.93 -4.55
N LEU A 163 -11.19 6.48 -5.49
CA LEU A 163 -12.37 7.32 -5.25
C LEU A 163 -13.58 6.60 -5.85
N PHE A 164 -14.46 6.10 -4.98
CA PHE A 164 -15.70 5.44 -5.40
C PHE A 164 -16.85 6.44 -5.38
N TYR A 165 -17.52 6.62 -6.51
CA TYR A 165 -18.85 7.24 -6.54
C TYR A 165 -19.90 6.17 -6.26
N ARG A 166 -20.71 6.36 -5.23
CA ARG A 166 -21.73 5.40 -4.79
C ARG A 166 -23.13 6.01 -4.93
N PRO A 167 -23.91 5.59 -5.94
CA PRO A 167 -25.32 5.97 -6.08
C PRO A 167 -26.18 5.66 -4.84
N LYS A 168 -27.31 6.38 -4.71
CA LYS A 168 -28.31 6.07 -3.68
C LYS A 168 -29.11 4.82 -4.09
N GLY A 169 -29.53 4.02 -3.12
CA GLY A 169 -30.47 2.92 -3.36
C GLY A 169 -29.86 1.65 -3.96
N LEU A 170 -28.53 1.52 -3.99
CA LEU A 170 -27.89 0.25 -4.36
C LEU A 170 -28.32 -0.87 -3.40
N ALA A 171 -28.55 -2.07 -3.94
CA ALA A 171 -28.92 -3.24 -3.15
C ALA A 171 -27.70 -3.80 -2.40
N GLY A 172 -27.89 -4.17 -1.13
CA GLY A 172 -26.83 -4.71 -0.28
C GLY A 172 -25.93 -3.61 0.31
N SER A 173 -24.67 -3.95 0.58
CA SER A 173 -23.67 -2.99 1.07
C SER A 173 -22.26 -3.37 0.64
N ALA A 174 -21.33 -2.41 0.64
CA ALA A 174 -19.93 -2.66 0.32
C ALA A 174 -19.25 -3.62 1.31
N GLU A 175 -19.71 -3.65 2.56
CA GLU A 175 -19.22 -4.55 3.61
C GLU A 175 -19.64 -6.01 3.37
N THR A 176 -20.83 -6.21 2.84
CA THR A 176 -21.38 -7.56 2.56
C THR A 176 -20.99 -8.08 1.18
N ALA A 177 -20.66 -7.19 0.24
CA ALA A 177 -20.33 -7.53 -1.14
C ALA A 177 -19.22 -8.58 -1.31
N PRO A 178 -18.10 -8.57 -0.54
CA PRO A 178 -17.08 -9.60 -0.66
C PRO A 178 -17.61 -11.01 -0.39
N ALA A 179 -18.53 -11.17 0.58
CA ALA A 179 -19.10 -12.47 0.91
C ALA A 179 -20.02 -13.00 -0.22
N SER A 180 -20.54 -12.12 -1.07
CA SER A 180 -21.38 -12.45 -2.22
C SER A 180 -20.60 -12.82 -3.48
N LEU A 181 -19.26 -12.78 -3.45
CA LEU A 181 -18.46 -13.24 -4.58
C LEU A 181 -18.74 -14.72 -4.89
N GLU A 182 -18.88 -15.01 -6.17
CA GLU A 182 -19.06 -16.35 -6.69
C GLU A 182 -17.76 -16.87 -7.30
N PHE A 183 -17.45 -18.13 -7.02
CA PHE A 183 -16.23 -18.80 -7.46
C PHE A 183 -16.60 -20.05 -8.25
N LYS A 184 -16.22 -20.11 -9.53
CA LYS A 184 -16.55 -21.22 -10.43
C LYS A 184 -15.33 -21.62 -11.25
N VAL A 185 -15.02 -22.91 -11.30
CA VAL A 185 -13.97 -23.42 -12.21
C VAL A 185 -14.61 -23.62 -13.58
N GLY A 186 -14.12 -22.87 -14.57
CA GLY A 186 -14.57 -22.97 -15.95
C GLY A 186 -14.03 -24.22 -16.64
N ALA A 187 -14.64 -24.59 -17.79
CA ALA A 187 -14.20 -25.72 -18.61
C ALA A 187 -12.74 -25.60 -19.10
N ASN A 188 -12.20 -24.39 -19.14
CA ASN A 188 -10.81 -24.10 -19.47
C ASN A 188 -9.82 -24.36 -18.30
N GLY A 189 -10.29 -24.90 -17.17
CA GLY A 189 -9.48 -25.16 -15.98
C GLY A 189 -9.06 -23.92 -15.20
N LYS A 190 -9.66 -22.76 -15.50
CA LYS A 190 -9.39 -21.49 -14.78
C LYS A 190 -10.52 -21.18 -13.81
N LEU A 191 -10.21 -20.42 -12.75
CA LEU A 191 -11.19 -19.95 -11.79
C LEU A 191 -11.78 -18.61 -12.25
N ALA A 192 -13.09 -18.57 -12.46
CA ALA A 192 -13.86 -17.34 -12.57
C ALA A 192 -14.25 -16.85 -11.19
N VAL A 193 -13.93 -15.60 -10.89
CA VAL A 193 -14.34 -14.86 -9.69
C VAL A 193 -15.34 -13.80 -10.12
N ALA A 194 -16.62 -14.06 -9.91
CA ALA A 194 -17.70 -13.17 -10.33
C ALA A 194 -18.22 -12.35 -9.14
N ASN A 195 -18.46 -11.07 -9.40
CA ASN A 195 -19.06 -10.14 -8.45
C ASN A 195 -20.48 -9.80 -8.88
N PRO A 196 -21.51 -10.43 -8.29
CA PRO A 196 -22.90 -10.14 -8.65
C PRO A 196 -23.43 -8.84 -8.04
N THR A 197 -22.61 -8.09 -7.29
CA THR A 197 -23.06 -6.92 -6.51
C THR A 197 -22.77 -5.60 -7.23
N PRO A 198 -23.46 -4.50 -6.85
CA PRO A 198 -23.22 -3.19 -7.42
C PRO A 198 -21.97 -2.46 -6.85
N TYR A 199 -21.13 -3.13 -6.06
CA TYR A 199 -19.97 -2.55 -5.38
C TYR A 199 -18.64 -3.11 -5.92
N TYR A 200 -17.59 -2.30 -5.94
CA TYR A 200 -16.24 -2.81 -6.22
C TYR A 200 -15.71 -3.63 -5.03
N VAL A 201 -15.30 -4.87 -5.28
CA VAL A 201 -14.68 -5.72 -4.25
C VAL A 201 -13.17 -5.68 -4.38
N ASN A 202 -12.50 -5.18 -3.35
CA ASN A 202 -11.04 -5.04 -3.29
C ASN A 202 -10.43 -6.21 -2.51
N LEU A 203 -9.94 -7.22 -3.22
CA LEU A 203 -9.20 -8.32 -2.63
C LEU A 203 -7.75 -7.89 -2.40
N ARG A 204 -7.27 -8.02 -1.16
CA ARG A 204 -5.84 -7.87 -0.82
C ARG A 204 -5.05 -9.10 -1.25
N GLU A 205 -5.64 -10.26 -1.04
CA GLU A 205 -5.07 -11.56 -1.39
C GLU A 205 -6.19 -12.54 -1.68
N LEU A 206 -5.87 -13.51 -2.53
CA LEU A 206 -6.70 -14.67 -2.79
C LEU A 206 -5.77 -15.88 -2.87
N ALA A 207 -6.06 -16.90 -2.07
CA ALA A 207 -5.22 -18.09 -1.95
C ALA A 207 -6.03 -19.38 -2.00
N PHE A 208 -5.37 -20.44 -2.45
CA PHE A 208 -5.94 -21.78 -2.59
C PHE A 208 -5.30 -22.77 -1.64
N GLY A 209 -6.10 -23.62 -1.00
CA GLY A 209 -5.60 -24.66 -0.11
C GLY A 209 -5.50 -24.23 1.37
N PRO A 210 -4.88 -25.06 2.23
CA PRO A 210 -4.87 -24.85 3.67
C PRO A 210 -4.08 -23.61 4.08
N GLU A 211 -4.53 -22.94 5.15
CA GLU A 211 -4.02 -21.64 5.56
C GLU A 211 -2.51 -21.54 5.75
N LYS A 212 -1.91 -22.57 6.34
CA LYS A 212 -0.47 -22.59 6.65
C LYS A 212 0.39 -22.86 5.42
N GLN A 213 -0.18 -23.40 4.34
CA GLN A 213 0.53 -23.81 3.12
C GLN A 213 -0.38 -23.62 1.90
N PRO A 214 -0.55 -22.37 1.42
CA PRO A 214 -1.34 -22.14 0.22
C PRO A 214 -0.63 -22.75 -0.99
N THR A 215 -1.40 -23.47 -1.80
CA THR A 215 -0.95 -24.07 -3.06
C THR A 215 -0.68 -23.03 -4.14
N ARG A 216 -1.37 -21.88 -4.07
CA ARG A 216 -1.16 -20.70 -4.92
C ARG A 216 -1.79 -19.48 -4.25
N SER A 217 -1.22 -18.31 -4.51
CA SER A 217 -1.77 -17.02 -4.08
C SER A 217 -1.69 -16.01 -5.22
N TYR A 218 -2.66 -15.12 -5.29
CA TYR A 218 -2.66 -13.96 -6.19
C TYR A 218 -2.51 -12.69 -5.36
N PRO A 219 -1.78 -11.71 -5.90
CA PRO A 219 -1.69 -10.39 -5.30
C PRO A 219 -3.06 -9.67 -5.37
N ALA A 220 -3.08 -8.45 -4.85
CA ALA A 220 -4.29 -7.65 -4.78
C ALA A 220 -5.03 -7.56 -6.12
N LEU A 221 -6.34 -7.82 -6.07
CA LEU A 221 -7.24 -7.87 -7.22
C LEU A 221 -8.49 -7.05 -6.91
N MET A 222 -9.03 -6.36 -7.90
CA MET A 222 -10.27 -5.60 -7.74
C MET A 222 -11.30 -6.12 -8.73
N ILE A 223 -12.43 -6.61 -8.21
CA ILE A 223 -13.52 -7.11 -9.04
C ILE A 223 -14.56 -6.00 -9.20
N ALA A 224 -14.80 -5.59 -10.44
CA ALA A 224 -15.77 -4.55 -10.77
C ALA A 224 -17.22 -4.99 -10.44
N PRO A 225 -18.15 -4.04 -10.20
CA PRO A 225 -19.57 -4.33 -10.06
C PRO A 225 -20.12 -5.10 -11.25
N PHE A 226 -20.84 -6.19 -10.99
CA PHE A 226 -21.41 -7.07 -12.02
C PHE A 226 -20.37 -7.64 -13.00
N GLY A 227 -19.09 -7.62 -12.62
CA GLY A 227 -17.96 -8.08 -13.42
C GLY A 227 -17.46 -9.45 -13.00
N SER A 228 -16.50 -9.97 -13.75
CA SER A 228 -15.80 -11.21 -13.43
C SER A 228 -14.34 -11.11 -13.81
N GLU A 229 -13.47 -11.69 -12.98
CA GLU A 229 -12.06 -11.88 -13.27
C GLU A 229 -11.76 -13.37 -13.45
N THR A 230 -10.76 -13.70 -14.27
CA THR A 230 -10.36 -15.10 -14.51
C THR A 230 -8.93 -15.31 -14.05
N LEU A 231 -8.74 -16.26 -13.14
CA LEU A 231 -7.46 -16.61 -12.53
C LEU A 231 -7.01 -18.00 -12.96
N ASP A 232 -5.78 -18.11 -13.46
CA ASP A 232 -5.19 -19.40 -13.84
C ASP A 232 -4.81 -20.22 -12.61
N LEU A 233 -5.44 -21.37 -12.38
CA LEU A 233 -5.19 -22.22 -11.22
C LEU A 233 -3.79 -22.89 -11.21
N GLY A 234 -3.09 -22.97 -12.33
CA GLY A 234 -1.76 -23.61 -12.44
C GLY A 234 -1.74 -25.06 -11.97
N GLY A 235 -2.79 -25.81 -12.29
CA GLY A 235 -2.94 -27.21 -11.86
C GLY A 235 -3.50 -27.39 -10.44
N SER A 236 -3.71 -26.32 -9.67
CA SER A 236 -4.44 -26.41 -8.40
C SER A 236 -5.91 -26.78 -8.65
N THR A 237 -6.46 -27.67 -7.82
CA THR A 237 -7.89 -28.01 -7.82
C THR A 237 -8.48 -27.62 -6.46
N PRO A 238 -8.62 -26.31 -6.19
CA PRO A 238 -9.01 -25.83 -4.88
C PRO A 238 -10.37 -26.41 -4.49
N ARG A 239 -10.43 -27.09 -3.35
CA ARG A 239 -11.70 -27.40 -2.68
C ARG A 239 -12.23 -26.20 -1.90
N GLN A 240 -11.33 -25.31 -1.51
CA GLN A 240 -11.59 -24.16 -0.68
C GLN A 240 -10.74 -22.97 -1.15
N ILE A 241 -11.35 -21.79 -1.14
CA ILE A 241 -10.74 -20.51 -1.46
C ILE A 241 -10.78 -19.66 -0.22
N ARG A 242 -9.64 -19.07 0.11
CA ARG A 242 -9.50 -18.09 1.18
C ARG A 242 -9.11 -16.76 0.57
N TYR A 243 -9.75 -15.70 0.99
CA TYR A 243 -9.45 -14.36 0.47
C TYR A 243 -9.64 -13.32 1.55
N ALA A 244 -8.88 -12.24 1.44
CA ALA A 244 -9.03 -11.08 2.30
C ALA A 244 -9.50 -9.90 1.47
N ALA A 245 -10.57 -9.23 1.90
CA ALA A 245 -11.09 -8.04 1.25
C ALA A 245 -10.87 -6.79 2.12
N ILE A 246 -10.66 -5.66 1.47
CA ILE A 246 -10.47 -4.36 2.12
C ILE A 246 -11.78 -3.57 2.08
N SER A 247 -12.29 -3.19 3.25
CA SER A 247 -13.52 -2.39 3.39
C SER A 247 -13.33 -0.92 3.01
N ASP A 248 -14.41 -0.14 3.06
CA ASP A 248 -14.38 1.31 2.82
C ASP A 248 -13.47 2.06 3.81
N LEU A 249 -13.37 1.58 5.04
CA LEU A 249 -12.52 2.16 6.09
C LEU A 249 -11.07 1.67 6.03
N GLY A 250 -10.72 0.83 5.05
CA GLY A 250 -9.39 0.25 4.92
C GLY A 250 -9.12 -0.96 5.82
N SER A 251 -10.12 -1.44 6.56
CA SER A 251 -10.01 -2.66 7.38
C SER A 251 -9.98 -3.91 6.51
N ILE A 252 -9.28 -4.95 6.96
CA ILE A 252 -9.17 -6.22 6.25
C ILE A 252 -10.12 -7.23 6.88
N HIS A 253 -10.94 -7.85 6.04
CA HIS A 253 -11.87 -8.91 6.42
C HIS A 253 -11.51 -10.19 5.69
N PHE A 254 -11.45 -11.30 6.43
CA PHE A 254 -11.09 -12.62 5.89
C PHE A 254 -12.36 -13.43 5.60
N PHE A 255 -12.33 -14.14 4.48
CA PHE A 255 -13.44 -14.95 4.01
C PHE A 255 -12.93 -16.31 3.55
N GLU A 256 -13.83 -17.28 3.60
CA GLU A 256 -13.61 -18.64 3.16
C GLU A 256 -14.83 -19.16 2.41
N ARG A 257 -14.59 -19.80 1.27
CA ARG A 257 -15.63 -20.36 0.39
C ARG A 257 -15.22 -21.71 -0.14
N GLU A 258 -16.14 -22.66 -0.13
CA GLU A 258 -15.97 -23.91 -0.86
C GLU A 258 -16.15 -23.65 -2.36
N VAL A 259 -15.37 -24.35 -3.17
CA VAL A 259 -15.51 -24.28 -4.64
C VAL A 259 -16.50 -25.33 -5.07
N GLY A 260 -17.65 -24.89 -5.58
CA GLY A 260 -18.63 -25.80 -6.18
C GLY A 260 -17.99 -26.61 -7.30
N ARG A 261 -18.02 -27.94 -7.19
CA ARG A 261 -17.71 -28.84 -8.28
C ARG A 261 -18.99 -29.06 -9.09
N HIS A 262 -18.97 -28.70 -10.36
CA HIS A 262 -19.93 -29.24 -11.33
C HIS A 262 -19.32 -30.48 -11.96
#